data_AF-A0A5K1AGA3-F1
#
_entry.id   AF-A0A5K1AGA3-F1
#
_cell.length_a   1.000
_cell.length_b   1.000
_cell.length_c   1.000
_cell.angle_alpha   90.00
_cell.angle_beta   90.00
_cell.angle_gamma   90.00
#
_symmetry.space_group_name_H-M   'P 1'
#
loop_
_entity.id
_entity.type
_entity.pdbx_description
1 polymer ?
#
loop_
_entity_poly.entity_id
_entity_poly.type
_entity_poly.pdbx_seq_one_letter_code
_entity_poly.pdbx_strand_id
1 'polypeptide(L)' 'LKAMVNQGKLVPDEIIISLLSKRLENGQLKGESGFILDGFPRTIKQA' A
#
# COMPACT_ATOMS: atom_id res chain seq x y z
N LEU A 1 7.67 -4.33 -9.00
CA LEU A 1 6.97 -3.06 -8.65
C LEU A 1 7.45 -1.84 -9.43
N LYS A 2 8.70 -1.36 -9.24
CA LYS A 2 9.19 -0.13 -9.92
C LYS A 2 8.91 -0.09 -11.42
N ALA A 3 9.14 -1.18 -12.15
CA ALA A 3 8.87 -1.24 -13.59
C ALA A 3 7.37 -1.12 -13.95
N MET A 4 6.46 -1.67 -13.14
CA MET A 4 5.01 -1.58 -13.40
C MET A 4 4.47 -0.18 -13.09
N VAL A 5 4.91 0.40 -11.96
CA VAL A 5 4.57 1.76 -11.55
C VAL A 5 5.09 2.78 -12.56
N ASN A 6 6.35 2.64 -13.01
CA ASN A 6 6.95 3.55 -13.99
C ASN A 6 6.35 3.42 -15.39
N GLN A 7 5.73 2.27 -15.71
CA GLN A 7 5.01 2.06 -16.98
C GLN A 7 3.54 2.51 -16.91
N GLY A 8 3.09 3.10 -15.79
CA GLY A 8 1.68 3.49 -15.60
C GLY A 8 0.72 2.30 -15.55
N LYS A 9 1.23 1.07 -15.39
CA LYS A 9 0.41 -0.12 -15.29
C LYS A 9 -0.18 -0.21 -13.89
N LEU A 10 -1.47 -0.54 -13.81
CA LEU A 10 -2.11 -0.78 -12.53
C LEU A 10 -1.37 -1.91 -11.81
N VAL A 11 -0.92 -1.62 -10.60
CA VAL A 11 -0.37 -2.65 -9.72
C VAL A 11 -1.56 -3.46 -9.18
N PRO A 12 -1.51 -4.80 -9.23
CA PRO A 12 -2.58 -5.63 -8.67
C PRO A 12 -2.89 -5.27 -7.22
N ASP A 13 -4.19 -5.25 -6.88
CA ASP A 13 -4.68 -4.87 -5.54
C ASP A 13 -4.03 -5.72 -4.44
N GLU A 14 -3.87 -7.02 -4.65
CA GLU A 14 -3.21 -7.95 -3.70
C GLU A 14 -1.77 -7.55 -3.38
N ILE A 15 -1.03 -7.04 -4.37
CA ILE A 15 0.34 -6.57 -4.18
C ILE A 15 0.34 -5.28 -3.36
N ILE A 16 -0.61 -4.38 -3.60
CA ILE A 16 -0.75 -3.13 -2.83
C ILE A 16 -1.08 -3.45 -1.37
N ILE A 17 -2.07 -4.32 -1.12
CA ILE A 17 -2.50 -4.72 0.22
C ILE A 17 -1.33 -5.38 0.96
N SER A 18 -0.63 -6.34 0.35
CA SER A 18 0.50 -7.00 1.00
C SER A 18 1.66 -6.06 1.33
N LEU A 19 1.92 -5.04 0.50
CA LEU A 19 2.91 -4.00 0.79
C LEU A 19 2.46 -3.10 1.94
N LEU A 20 1.19 -2.70 1.94
CA LEU A 20 0.60 -1.85 2.97
C LEU A 20 0.66 -2.55 4.33
N SER A 21 0.21 -3.80 4.43
CA SER A 21 0.27 -4.59 5.67
C SER A 21 1.68 -4.66 6.24
N LYS A 22 2.68 -4.97 5.40
CA LYS A 22 4.09 -4.99 5.84
C LYS A 22 4.59 -3.64 6.32
N ARG A 23 4.14 -2.53 5.72
CA ARG A 23 4.51 -1.18 6.15
C ARG A 23 3.85 -0.78 7.46
N LEU A 24 2.59 -1.15 7.65
CA LEU A 24 1.83 -0.92 8.88
C LEU A 24 2.46 -1.70 10.04
N GLU A 25 2.75 -2.99 9.87
CA GLU A 25 3.45 -3.81 10.86
C GLU A 25 4.81 -3.22 11.24
N ASN A 26 5.62 -2.85 10.25
CA ASN A 26 6.92 -2.22 10.51
C ASN A 26 6.79 -0.86 11.23
N GLY A 27 5.76 -0.08 10.93
CA GLY A 27 5.51 1.19 11.61
C GLY A 27 5.08 0.98 13.06
N GLN A 28 4.19 0.02 13.30
CA GLN A 28 3.77 -0.39 14.63
C GLN A 28 4.96 -0.83 15.49
N LEU A 29 5.87 -1.65 14.93
CA LEU A 29 7.10 -2.08 15.62
C LEU A 29 8.05 -0.92 15.93
N LYS A 30 8.00 0.16 15.16
CA LYS A 30 8.78 1.39 15.36
C LYS A 30 8.09 2.38 16.30
N GLY A 31 6.89 2.07 16.80
CA GLY A 31 6.11 2.97 17.65
C GLY A 31 5.42 4.12 16.90
N GLU A 32 5.20 3.98 15.60
CA GLU A 32 4.39 4.95 14.83
C GLU A 32 2.93 4.88 15.31
N SER A 33 2.35 6.02 15.68
CA SER A 33 1.02 6.09 16.31
C SER A 33 -0.13 6.16 15.31
N GLY A 34 0.14 6.17 14.01
CA GLY A 34 -0.87 6.28 12.98
C GLY A 34 -0.28 6.46 11.58
N PHE A 35 -1.15 6.40 10.58
CA PHE A 35 -0.79 6.45 9.17
C PHE A 35 -1.77 7.34 8.40
N ILE A 36 -1.25 8.04 7.40
CA ILE A 36 -2.07 8.73 6.39
C ILE A 36 -1.90 7.96 5.09
N LEU A 37 -2.99 7.39 4.59
CA LEU A 37 -3.01 6.66 3.33
C LEU A 37 -3.51 7.60 2.24
N ASP A 38 -2.58 8.25 1.56
CA ASP A 38 -2.92 9.19 0.47
C ASP A 38 -3.28 8.43 -0.82
N GLY A 39 -4.48 8.68 -1.32
CA GLY A 39 -5.00 8.06 -2.53
C GLY A 39 -5.25 6.55 -2.41
N PHE A 40 -5.57 6.05 -1.21
CA PHE A 40 -6.03 4.68 -0.96
C PHE A 40 -7.32 4.69 -0.13
N PRO A 41 -8.30 3.80 -0.40
CA PRO A 41 -8.34 2.83 -1.50
C PRO A 41 -8.63 3.52 -2.85
N ARG A 42 -8.04 3.00 -3.93
CA ARG A 42 -8.31 3.43 -5.33
C ARG A 42 -9.45 2.66 -5.99
N THR A 43 -9.76 1.48 -5.48
CA THR A 43 -10.83 0.61 -6.01
C THR A 43 -11.66 0.07 -4.85
N ILE A 44 -12.92 -0.32 -5.11
CA ILE A 44 -13.79 -0.92 -4.09
C ILE A 44 -13.20 -2.22 -3.53
N LYS A 45 -12.42 -2.96 -4.33
CA LYS A 45 -11.78 -4.21 -3.90
C LYS A 45 -10.66 -4.01 -2.88
N GLN A 46 -10.16 -2.78 -2.72
CA GLN A 46 -9.12 -2.42 -1.76
C GLN A 46 -9.69 -1.98 -0.39
N ALA A 47 -11.00 -1.80 -0.27
CA ALA A 47 -11.68 -1.32 0.94
C ALA A 47 -12.19 -2.46 1.84
#